data_AF-A0A4Y2BFE3-F1
#
_entry.id   AF-A0A4Y2BFE3-F1
#
_cell.length_a   1.000
_cell.length_b   1.000
_cell.length_c   1.000
_cell.angle_alpha   90.00
_cell.angle_beta   90.00
_cell.angle_gamma   90.00
#
_symmetry.space_group_name_H-M   'P 1'
#
loop_
_entity.id
_entity.type
_entity.pdbx_description
1 polymer ?
#
loop_
_entity_poly.entity_id
_entity_poly.type
_entity_poly.pdbx_seq_one_letter_code
_entity_poly.pdbx_strand_id
1 'polypeptide(L)'
;MPSSSEDELSDHRELSGPSEKKSTKVPEMTKTGQASQPKNVGGVEAVEDLIRHTEEYNFAPELAEFLIQKLQFLSNIFVNRPRDIRLAIREEIVNTVIAPIVEKFRNRETLHLTTIYDLQARSVGIEERTYQEKIRSCEESIEKLKAQLQLANADLSTLNKDLNATAKGLLESTKEVKAIIKKSQPSFADVLQMRPPPTSSQVPYITQRSEHVVLLRPKTQGITSDLE
;
A
#
# COMPACT_ATOMS: atom_id res chain seq x y z
N MET A 1 -33.88 -18.62 16.48
CA MET A 1 -35.05 -19.25 17.13
C MET A 1 -35.63 -20.26 16.15
N PRO A 2 -35.86 -21.53 16.54
CA PRO A 2 -35.55 -22.18 17.84
C PRO A 2 -34.02 -22.21 18.13
N SER A 3 -33.42 -22.47 19.30
CA SER A 3 -33.84 -22.89 20.67
C SER A 3 -33.75 -24.38 21.05
N SER A 4 -32.75 -24.70 21.88
CA SER A 4 -32.59 -25.81 22.84
C SER A 4 -31.63 -25.25 23.91
N SER A 5 -31.88 -25.17 25.22
CA SER A 5 -32.29 -26.17 26.22
C SER A 5 -31.28 -27.33 26.35
N GLU A 6 -30.80 -27.71 27.54
CA GLU A 6 -31.10 -27.22 28.92
C GLU A 6 -29.92 -27.53 29.88
N ASP A 7 -30.06 -27.19 31.16
CA ASP A 7 -29.01 -27.27 32.20
C ASP A 7 -28.45 -28.69 32.47
N GLU A 8 -27.18 -28.77 32.89
CA GLU A 8 -26.66 -29.86 33.74
C GLU A 8 -26.05 -29.32 35.03
N LEU A 9 -26.25 -30.06 36.12
CA LEU A 9 -25.85 -29.66 37.47
C LEU A 9 -24.40 -30.02 37.80
N SER A 10 -23.81 -29.29 38.74
CA SER A 10 -22.76 -29.85 39.60
C SER A 10 -22.98 -29.36 41.04
N ASP A 11 -23.34 -30.29 41.94
CA ASP A 11 -23.59 -30.03 43.36
C ASP A 11 -22.48 -30.67 44.20
N HIS A 12 -21.79 -29.86 45.01
CA HIS A 12 -20.74 -30.33 45.91
C HIS A 12 -20.68 -29.50 47.21
N ARG A 13 -21.41 -30.02 48.21
CA ARG A 13 -21.16 -29.92 49.66
C ARG A 13 -19.70 -30.21 50.03
N GLU A 14 -19.10 -29.82 51.17
CA GLU A 14 -19.40 -29.02 52.39
C GLU A 14 -18.04 -28.89 53.16
N LEU A 15 -17.73 -28.08 54.20
CA LEU A 15 -18.39 -27.05 55.02
C LEU A 15 -17.26 -26.23 55.74
N SER A 16 -17.31 -24.89 55.89
CA SER A 16 -16.55 -24.15 56.94
C SER A 16 -16.80 -22.63 57.04
N GLY A 17 -16.95 -22.11 58.28
CA GLY A 17 -16.50 -20.77 58.70
C GLY A 17 -17.40 -19.55 58.42
N PRO A 18 -17.94 -18.85 59.45
CA PRO A 18 -18.62 -17.57 59.28
C PRO A 18 -17.63 -16.40 59.21
N SER A 19 -17.95 -15.36 58.41
CA SER A 19 -17.27 -14.06 58.45
C SER A 19 -18.26 -12.94 58.12
N GLU A 20 -18.19 -11.84 58.87
CA GLU A 20 -19.25 -10.84 58.97
C GLU A 20 -19.32 -9.90 57.74
N LYS A 21 -20.26 -10.15 56.83
CA LYS A 21 -20.56 -9.22 55.73
C LYS A 21 -21.36 -8.01 56.22
N LYS A 22 -20.69 -7.06 56.86
CA LYS A 22 -21.25 -5.75 57.24
C LYS A 22 -21.55 -4.91 55.99
N SER A 23 -22.74 -5.12 55.42
CA SER A 23 -23.25 -4.38 54.27
C SER A 23 -23.24 -2.87 54.54
N THR A 24 -22.33 -2.16 53.90
CA THR A 24 -22.18 -0.71 54.05
C THR A 24 -23.04 -0.02 52.99
N LYS A 25 -24.36 0.01 53.26
CA LYS A 25 -25.35 0.64 52.39
C LYS A 25 -25.08 2.14 52.28
N VAL A 26 -24.77 2.61 51.07
CA VAL A 26 -24.64 4.04 50.77
C VAL A 26 -25.99 4.73 50.99
N PRO A 27 -26.07 5.80 51.80
CA PRO A 27 -27.30 6.58 51.93
C PRO A 27 -27.56 7.38 50.65
N GLU A 28 -28.63 7.04 49.95
CA GLU A 28 -29.21 7.86 48.89
C GLU A 28 -29.82 9.13 49.53
N MET A 29 -29.45 10.31 49.03
CA MET A 29 -30.01 11.59 49.51
C MET A 29 -30.73 12.34 48.39
N THR A 30 -31.95 12.77 48.69
CA THR A 30 -32.89 13.41 47.78
C THR A 30 -32.42 14.79 47.32
N LYS A 31 -32.76 15.16 46.07
CA LYS A 31 -32.52 16.50 45.52
C LYS A 31 -33.40 17.58 46.18
N THR A 32 -33.00 18.84 45.95
CA THR A 32 -33.67 20.12 46.23
C THR A 32 -33.58 20.65 47.67
N GLY A 33 -33.15 21.91 47.77
CA GLY A 33 -32.94 22.65 49.01
C GLY A 33 -31.77 23.63 48.87
N GLN A 34 -32.03 24.89 48.54
CA GLN A 34 -31.03 25.96 48.67
C GLN A 34 -30.79 26.24 50.16
N ALA A 35 -29.83 25.53 50.75
CA ALA A 35 -29.42 25.78 52.12
C ALA A 35 -28.70 27.13 52.21
N SER A 36 -29.20 28.01 53.08
CA SER A 36 -28.59 29.31 53.38
C SER A 36 -27.14 29.15 53.82
N GLN A 37 -26.22 29.94 53.24
CA GLN A 37 -24.78 29.88 53.52
C GLN A 37 -24.47 29.85 55.03
N PRO A 38 -23.78 28.82 55.55
CA PRO A 38 -23.27 28.77 56.91
C PRO A 38 -22.01 29.62 57.04
N LYS A 39 -22.17 30.94 56.91
CA LYS A 39 -21.07 31.91 57.10
C LYS A 39 -20.45 31.68 58.48
N ASN A 40 -19.11 31.62 58.51
CA ASN A 40 -18.26 31.38 59.69
C ASN A 40 -18.02 29.91 60.10
N VAL A 41 -18.25 28.91 59.24
CA VAL A 41 -17.71 27.55 59.44
C VAL A 41 -16.35 27.42 58.74
N GLY A 42 -15.25 27.54 59.48
CA GLY A 42 -13.89 27.40 58.92
C GLY A 42 -13.66 26.03 58.27
N GLY A 43 -12.82 26.03 57.23
CA GLY A 43 -12.62 24.91 56.30
C GLY A 43 -13.74 24.68 55.27
N VAL A 44 -14.95 25.24 55.43
CA VAL A 44 -16.00 25.13 54.39
C VAL A 44 -15.68 26.00 53.17
N GLU A 45 -15.23 27.23 53.38
CA GLU A 45 -14.85 28.16 52.29
C GLU A 45 -13.81 27.54 51.34
N ALA A 46 -12.77 26.91 51.89
CA ALA A 46 -11.76 26.18 51.10
C ALA A 46 -12.34 24.96 50.34
N VAL A 47 -13.44 24.36 50.79
CA VAL A 47 -14.14 23.28 50.07
C VAL A 47 -15.02 23.85 48.95
N GLU A 48 -15.74 24.95 49.19
CA GLU A 48 -16.51 25.64 48.14
C GLU A 48 -15.60 26.24 47.06
N ASP A 49 -14.39 26.67 47.43
CA ASP A 49 -13.33 27.06 46.49
C ASP A 49 -12.85 25.87 45.65
N LEU A 50 -12.63 24.71 46.27
CA LEU A 50 -12.31 23.47 45.54
C LEU A 50 -13.44 23.03 44.61
N ILE A 51 -14.71 23.25 44.96
CA ILE A 51 -15.85 22.98 44.09
C ILE A 51 -15.79 23.87 42.84
N ARG A 52 -15.65 25.19 43.00
CA ARG A 52 -15.55 26.12 41.84
C ARG A 52 -14.35 25.79 40.95
N HIS A 53 -13.18 25.52 41.52
CA HIS A 53 -12.02 25.05 40.75
C HIS A 53 -12.31 23.73 40.01
N THR A 54 -13.08 22.81 40.61
CA THR A 54 -13.47 21.54 39.95
C THR A 54 -14.46 21.75 38.80
N GLU A 55 -15.30 22.78 38.87
CA GLU A 55 -16.21 23.22 37.79
C GLU A 55 -15.45 23.97 36.67
N GLU A 56 -14.38 24.69 37.01
CA GLU A 56 -13.49 25.39 36.06
C GLU A 56 -12.49 24.46 35.36
N TYR A 57 -12.22 23.26 35.90
CA TYR A 57 -11.30 22.29 35.30
C TYR A 57 -11.97 21.47 34.19
N ASN A 58 -11.24 21.24 33.10
CA ASN A 58 -11.66 20.42 31.96
C ASN A 58 -11.65 18.91 32.28
N PHE A 59 -12.37 18.50 33.32
CA PHE A 59 -12.58 17.10 33.66
C PHE A 59 -13.69 16.46 32.80
N ALA A 60 -13.64 15.14 32.67
CA ALA A 60 -14.81 14.36 32.23
C ALA A 60 -16.02 14.64 33.17
N PRO A 61 -17.25 14.83 32.64
CA PRO A 61 -18.40 15.22 33.45
C PRO A 61 -18.68 14.32 34.66
N GLU A 62 -18.46 13.02 34.51
CA GLU A 62 -18.67 12.01 35.55
C GLU A 62 -17.65 12.13 36.69
N LEU A 63 -16.41 12.55 36.37
CA LEU A 63 -15.37 12.82 37.35
C LEU A 63 -15.64 14.15 38.09
N ALA A 64 -16.09 15.18 37.36
CA ALA A 64 -16.49 16.45 37.96
C ALA A 64 -17.67 16.26 38.92
N GLU A 65 -18.76 15.60 38.50
CA GLU A 65 -19.93 15.32 39.35
C GLU A 65 -19.53 14.49 40.58
N PHE A 66 -18.70 13.45 40.41
CA PHE A 66 -18.20 12.64 41.52
C PHE A 66 -17.41 13.47 42.54
N LEU A 67 -16.44 14.29 42.07
CA LEU A 67 -15.60 15.12 42.94
C LEU A 67 -16.45 16.17 43.67
N ILE A 68 -17.32 16.89 42.96
CA ILE A 68 -18.25 17.87 43.55
C ILE A 68 -19.15 17.21 44.60
N GLN A 69 -19.71 16.03 44.34
CA GLN A 69 -20.51 15.30 45.32
C GLN A 69 -19.70 14.95 46.59
N LYS A 70 -18.41 14.56 46.47
CA LYS A 70 -17.58 14.26 47.64
C LYS A 70 -17.15 15.52 48.41
N LEU A 71 -16.92 16.62 47.71
CA LEU A 71 -16.63 17.92 48.32
C LEU A 71 -17.86 18.47 49.06
N GLN A 72 -19.05 18.44 48.46
CA GLN A 72 -20.31 18.80 49.13
C GLN A 72 -20.58 17.93 50.37
N PHE A 73 -20.28 16.63 50.31
CA PHE A 73 -20.37 15.74 51.48
C PHE A 73 -19.37 16.13 52.60
N LEU A 74 -18.15 16.54 52.25
CA LEU A 74 -17.16 17.04 53.22
C LEU A 74 -17.58 18.38 53.85
N SER A 75 -18.07 19.32 53.03
CA SER A 75 -18.68 20.59 53.48
C SER A 75 -19.80 20.32 54.49
N ASN A 76 -20.72 19.40 54.17
CA ASN A 76 -21.81 18.97 55.04
C ASN A 76 -21.34 18.30 56.35
N ILE A 77 -20.22 17.56 56.34
CA ILE A 77 -19.60 17.05 57.59
C ILE A 77 -19.12 18.21 58.46
N PHE A 78 -18.40 19.17 57.89
CA PHE A 78 -17.88 20.32 58.64
C PHE A 78 -19.01 21.16 59.25
N VAL A 79 -20.10 21.40 58.51
CA VAL A 79 -21.27 22.16 59.00
C VAL A 79 -22.00 21.42 60.13
N ASN A 80 -22.28 20.13 60.00
CA ASN A 80 -23.06 19.38 61.00
C ASN A 80 -22.26 18.96 62.24
N ARG A 81 -20.93 18.90 62.14
CA ARG A 81 -20.03 18.50 63.25
C ARG A 81 -19.04 19.62 63.59
N PRO A 82 -19.50 20.80 64.02
CA PRO A 82 -18.62 21.95 64.28
C PRO A 82 -17.68 21.75 65.47
N ARG A 83 -17.99 20.81 66.38
CA ARG A 83 -17.22 20.56 67.62
C ARG A 83 -16.29 19.35 67.54
N ASP A 84 -16.59 18.36 66.69
CA ASP A 84 -15.83 17.10 66.57
C ASP A 84 -14.42 17.32 65.99
N ILE A 85 -14.25 18.32 65.13
CA ILE A 85 -12.99 18.62 64.41
C ILE A 85 -12.63 20.09 64.63
N ARG A 86 -11.45 20.37 65.19
CA ARG A 86 -10.95 21.75 65.39
C ARG A 86 -10.79 22.47 64.05
N LEU A 87 -11.09 23.77 63.99
CA LEU A 87 -11.08 24.58 62.77
C LEU A 87 -9.80 24.41 61.93
N ALA A 88 -8.63 24.61 62.54
CA ALA A 88 -7.34 24.47 61.86
C ALA A 88 -7.12 23.07 61.24
N ILE A 89 -7.63 22.00 61.85
CA ILE A 89 -7.52 20.63 61.31
C ILE A 89 -8.35 20.47 60.02
N ARG A 90 -9.45 21.22 59.86
CA ARG A 90 -10.29 21.19 58.66
C ARG A 90 -9.55 21.76 57.47
N GLU A 91 -8.95 22.94 57.67
CA GLU A 91 -8.14 23.64 56.69
C GLU A 91 -6.86 22.85 56.37
N GLU A 92 -6.22 22.26 57.38
CA GLU A 92 -5.09 21.33 57.21
C GLU A 92 -5.48 20.10 56.35
N ILE A 93 -6.62 19.46 56.60
CA ILE A 93 -7.13 18.34 55.79
C ILE A 93 -7.40 18.78 54.34
N VAL A 94 -8.10 19.91 54.14
CA VAL A 94 -8.45 20.39 52.80
C VAL A 94 -7.19 20.73 52.00
N ASN A 95 -6.28 21.51 52.60
CA ASN A 95 -5.09 22.02 51.90
C ASN A 95 -3.98 20.96 51.73
N THR A 96 -3.85 20.02 52.67
CA THR A 96 -2.74 19.03 52.67
C THR A 96 -3.15 17.67 52.08
N VAL A 97 -4.43 17.32 52.11
CA VAL A 97 -4.92 16.01 51.64
C VAL A 97 -5.85 16.15 50.44
N ILE A 98 -6.90 16.97 50.52
CA ILE A 98 -7.95 17.00 49.49
C ILE A 98 -7.48 17.74 48.23
N ALA A 99 -6.95 18.96 48.37
CA ALA A 99 -6.49 19.76 47.24
C ALA A 99 -5.37 19.06 46.44
N PRO A 100 -4.34 18.44 47.05
CA PRO A 100 -3.33 17.68 46.32
C PRO A 100 -3.86 16.41 45.62
N ILE A 101 -5.04 15.89 46.02
CA ILE A 101 -5.71 14.78 45.31
C ILE A 101 -6.44 15.30 44.06
N VAL A 102 -7.21 16.39 44.18
CA VAL A 102 -7.87 17.04 43.03
C VAL A 102 -6.82 17.52 42.02
N GLU A 103 -5.73 18.10 42.50
CA GLU A 103 -4.60 18.55 41.67
C GLU A 103 -3.92 17.39 40.91
N LYS A 104 -3.79 16.20 41.52
CA LYS A 104 -3.29 15.00 40.83
C LYS A 104 -4.21 14.56 39.69
N PHE A 105 -5.54 14.64 39.88
CA PHE A 105 -6.48 14.39 38.79
C PHE A 105 -6.32 15.43 37.67
N ARG A 106 -6.25 16.73 38.00
CA ARG A 106 -6.08 17.82 37.02
C ARG A 106 -4.85 17.65 36.13
N ASN A 107 -3.70 17.38 36.75
CA ASN A 107 -2.45 17.19 36.02
C ASN A 107 -2.48 15.94 35.14
N ARG A 108 -3.11 14.85 35.61
CA ARG A 108 -3.28 13.63 34.79
C ARG A 108 -4.19 13.88 33.59
N GLU A 109 -5.30 14.58 33.78
CA GLU A 109 -6.23 14.91 32.70
C GLU A 109 -5.58 15.81 31.65
N THR A 110 -4.84 16.83 32.10
CA THR A 110 -4.07 17.73 31.24
C THR A 110 -3.01 16.96 30.45
N LEU A 111 -2.26 16.05 31.10
CA LEU A 111 -1.29 15.18 30.43
C LEU A 111 -1.94 14.27 29.38
N HIS A 112 -3.11 13.70 29.67
CA HIS A 112 -3.85 12.88 28.71
C HIS A 112 -4.35 13.71 27.51
N LEU A 113 -4.92 14.89 27.74
CA LEU A 113 -5.32 15.81 26.68
C LEU A 113 -4.13 16.23 25.80
N THR A 114 -2.99 16.61 26.40
CA THR A 114 -1.76 16.92 25.65
C THR A 114 -1.25 15.71 24.85
N THR A 115 -1.33 14.50 25.41
CA THR A 115 -0.94 13.26 24.72
C THR A 115 -1.86 12.96 23.54
N ILE A 116 -3.17 13.16 23.68
CA ILE A 116 -4.15 13.00 22.61
C ILE A 116 -3.90 14.01 21.48
N TYR A 117 -3.64 15.28 21.82
CA TYR A 117 -3.30 16.30 20.82
C TYR A 117 -1.99 16.00 20.10
N ASP A 118 -0.94 15.55 20.79
CA ASP A 118 0.32 15.14 20.16
C ASP A 118 0.11 13.94 19.22
N LEU A 119 -0.64 12.92 19.65
CA LEU A 119 -0.95 11.74 18.81
C LEU A 119 -1.83 12.09 17.60
N GLN A 120 -2.75 13.05 17.72
CA GLN A 120 -3.55 13.55 16.59
C GLN A 120 -2.71 14.43 15.64
N ALA A 121 -1.79 15.24 16.17
CA ALA A 121 -0.84 16.03 15.39
C ALA A 121 0.25 15.18 14.73
N ARG A 122 0.48 13.95 15.22
CA ARG A 122 1.46 12.97 14.71
C ARG A 122 1.04 12.34 13.38
N SER A 123 0.91 13.20 12.38
CA SER A 123 1.01 12.91 10.95
C SER A 123 0.31 11.63 10.45
N VAL A 124 -1.02 11.63 10.50
CA VAL A 124 -1.89 10.66 9.78
C VAL A 124 -1.59 10.62 8.26
N GLY A 125 -0.85 11.61 7.72
CA GLY A 125 -0.49 11.72 6.30
C GLY A 125 0.99 11.52 5.92
N ILE A 126 1.91 11.02 6.77
CA ILE A 126 3.27 10.67 6.29
C ILE A 126 3.20 9.48 5.32
N GLU A 127 2.48 8.43 5.70
CA GLU A 127 2.29 7.24 4.87
C GLU A 127 1.52 7.60 3.58
N GLU A 128 0.46 8.41 3.70
CA GLU A 128 -0.30 8.89 2.55
C GLU A 128 0.58 9.65 1.54
N ARG A 129 1.37 10.64 1.98
CA ARG A 129 2.33 11.36 1.11
C ARG A 129 3.33 10.40 0.47
N THR A 130 3.84 9.43 1.24
CA THR A 130 4.78 8.41 0.75
C THR A 130 4.16 7.55 -0.36
N TYR A 131 2.86 7.25 -0.28
CA TYR A 131 2.13 6.56 -1.36
C TYR A 131 1.83 7.49 -2.54
N GLN A 132 1.44 8.76 -2.31
CA GLN A 132 1.22 9.74 -3.38
C GLN A 132 2.51 10.00 -4.20
N GLU A 133 3.67 10.05 -3.56
CA GLU A 133 4.98 10.20 -4.24
C GLU A 133 5.35 8.95 -5.06
N LYS A 134 5.08 7.75 -4.53
CA LYS A 134 5.24 6.49 -5.28
C LYS A 134 4.32 6.43 -6.50
N ILE A 135 3.05 6.84 -6.36
CA ILE A 135 2.09 6.91 -7.47
C ILE A 135 2.63 7.83 -8.57
N ARG A 136 3.05 9.06 -8.21
CA ARG A 136 3.62 10.03 -9.16
C ARG A 136 4.84 9.48 -9.92
N SER A 137 5.73 8.77 -9.23
CA SER A 137 6.91 8.15 -9.86
C SER A 137 6.55 6.99 -10.80
N CYS A 138 5.52 6.21 -10.48
CA CYS A 138 4.95 5.21 -11.38
C CYS A 138 4.30 5.85 -12.61
N GLU A 139 3.54 6.95 -12.45
CA GLU A 139 2.93 7.70 -13.55
C GLU A 139 3.98 8.26 -14.52
N GLU A 140 5.04 8.90 -14.00
CA GLU A 140 6.17 9.39 -14.79
C GLU A 140 6.87 8.25 -15.56
N SER A 141 7.08 7.12 -14.90
CA SER A 141 7.68 5.92 -15.51
C SER A 141 6.80 5.34 -16.63
N ILE A 142 5.49 5.31 -16.44
CA ILE A 142 4.51 4.86 -17.43
C ILE A 142 4.53 5.80 -18.65
N GLU A 143 4.52 7.12 -18.45
CA GLU A 143 4.49 8.08 -19.56
C GLU A 143 5.79 8.06 -20.37
N LYS A 144 6.94 7.91 -19.70
CA LYS A 144 8.24 7.69 -20.34
C LYS A 144 8.24 6.43 -21.21
N LEU A 145 7.67 5.32 -20.73
CA LEU A 145 7.57 4.06 -21.50
C LEU A 145 6.61 4.19 -22.69
N LYS A 146 5.48 4.91 -22.56
CA LYS A 146 4.60 5.23 -23.69
C LYS A 146 5.34 6.01 -24.77
N ALA A 147 6.08 7.05 -24.40
CA ALA A 147 6.83 7.88 -25.34
C ALA A 147 7.91 7.06 -26.10
N GLN A 148 8.64 6.20 -25.39
CA GLN A 148 9.60 5.27 -26.00
C GLN A 148 8.93 4.28 -26.96
N LEU A 149 7.76 3.73 -26.60
CA LEU A 149 6.99 2.84 -27.46
C LEU A 149 6.43 3.55 -28.71
N GLN A 150 6.00 4.81 -28.59
CA GLN A 150 5.56 5.59 -29.74
C GLN A 150 6.69 5.85 -30.74
N LEU A 151 7.89 6.21 -30.23
CA LEU A 151 9.08 6.41 -31.07
C LEU A 151 9.47 5.13 -31.80
N ALA A 152 9.60 4.01 -31.09
CA ALA A 152 9.96 2.72 -31.70
C ALA A 152 8.94 2.25 -32.75
N ASN A 153 7.65 2.52 -32.56
CA ASN A 153 6.62 2.25 -33.56
C ASN A 153 6.71 3.16 -34.80
N ALA A 154 7.15 4.42 -34.63
CA ALA A 154 7.40 5.32 -35.75
C ALA A 154 8.60 4.84 -36.59
N ASP A 155 9.71 4.47 -35.93
CA ASP A 155 10.93 3.96 -36.57
C ASP A 155 10.69 2.62 -37.29
N LEU A 156 9.87 1.73 -36.70
CA LEU A 156 9.47 0.49 -37.36
C LEU A 156 8.54 0.77 -38.55
N SER A 157 7.69 1.80 -38.49
CA SER A 157 6.82 2.22 -39.60
C SER A 157 7.60 2.83 -40.77
N THR A 158 8.67 3.59 -40.53
CA THR A 158 9.55 4.10 -41.59
C THR A 158 10.38 2.96 -42.20
N LEU A 159 11.06 2.16 -41.38
CA LEU A 159 11.85 1.01 -41.85
C LEU A 159 11.03 0.04 -42.72
N ASN A 160 9.76 -0.22 -42.35
CA ASN A 160 8.87 -1.06 -43.15
C ASN A 160 8.49 -0.43 -44.51
N LYS A 161 8.33 0.91 -44.59
CA LYS A 161 8.11 1.62 -45.86
C LYS A 161 9.35 1.54 -46.75
N ASP A 162 10.53 1.77 -46.18
CA ASP A 162 11.81 1.79 -46.91
C ASP A 162 12.20 0.38 -47.40
N LEU A 163 11.92 -0.66 -46.60
CA LEU A 163 12.06 -2.06 -47.00
C LEU A 163 11.10 -2.41 -48.16
N ASN A 164 9.84 -1.97 -48.10
CA ASN A 164 8.88 -2.17 -49.19
C ASN A 164 9.26 -1.41 -50.47
N ALA A 165 9.83 -0.21 -50.36
CA ALA A 165 10.36 0.53 -51.51
C ALA A 165 11.56 -0.20 -52.14
N THR A 166 12.52 -0.62 -51.30
CA THR A 166 13.70 -1.40 -51.71
C THR A 166 13.31 -2.71 -52.40
N ALA A 167 12.34 -3.45 -51.85
CA ALA A 167 11.85 -4.70 -52.42
C ALA A 167 11.19 -4.51 -53.80
N LYS A 168 10.45 -3.41 -54.01
CA LYS A 168 9.87 -3.06 -55.32
C LYS A 168 10.97 -2.73 -56.34
N GLY A 169 11.93 -1.87 -55.98
CA GLY A 169 13.05 -1.51 -56.85
C GLY A 169 13.91 -2.72 -57.25
N LEU A 170 14.17 -3.63 -56.30
CA LEU A 170 14.87 -4.89 -56.59
C LEU A 170 14.08 -5.79 -57.55
N LEU A 171 12.76 -5.90 -57.37
CA LEU A 171 11.88 -6.66 -58.28
C LEU A 171 11.82 -6.04 -59.68
N GLU A 172 11.87 -4.72 -59.79
CA GLU A 172 11.91 -4.00 -61.07
C GLU A 172 13.25 -4.17 -61.78
N SER A 173 14.38 -3.92 -61.10
CA SER A 173 15.72 -4.18 -61.65
C SER A 173 15.92 -5.65 -62.06
N THR A 174 15.36 -6.60 -61.30
CA THR A 174 15.37 -8.03 -61.67
C THR A 174 14.61 -8.31 -62.96
N LYS A 175 13.49 -7.61 -63.23
CA LYS A 175 12.77 -7.72 -64.52
C LYS A 175 13.60 -7.13 -65.66
N GLU A 176 14.25 -5.99 -65.45
CA GLU A 176 15.13 -5.36 -66.44
C GLU A 176 16.32 -6.24 -66.81
N VAL A 177 17.05 -6.76 -65.81
CA VAL A 177 18.16 -7.71 -66.03
C VAL A 177 17.68 -8.95 -66.79
N LYS A 178 16.51 -9.50 -66.43
CA LYS A 178 15.91 -10.65 -67.15
C LYS A 178 15.54 -10.29 -68.60
N ALA A 179 15.08 -9.07 -68.86
CA ALA A 179 14.79 -8.59 -70.21
C ALA A 179 16.07 -8.37 -71.04
N ILE A 180 17.14 -7.84 -70.44
CA ILE A 180 18.46 -7.71 -71.06
C ILE A 180 19.00 -9.09 -71.44
N ILE A 181 19.03 -10.03 -70.50
CA ILE A 181 19.48 -11.42 -70.76
C ILE A 181 18.68 -12.05 -71.91
N LYS A 182 17.34 -11.88 -71.93
CA LYS A 182 16.49 -12.40 -73.02
C LYS A 182 16.75 -11.72 -74.37
N LYS A 183 17.08 -10.43 -74.38
CA LYS A 183 17.43 -9.68 -75.60
C LYS A 183 18.84 -10.02 -76.12
N SER A 184 19.76 -10.35 -75.21
CA SER A 184 21.14 -10.74 -75.51
C SER A 184 21.32 -12.24 -75.77
N GLN A 185 20.25 -13.04 -75.69
CA GLN A 185 20.27 -14.47 -76.03
C GLN A 185 20.38 -14.64 -77.55
N PRO A 186 21.49 -15.19 -78.09
CA PRO A 186 21.66 -15.33 -79.53
C PRO A 186 20.67 -16.34 -80.11
N SER A 187 20.15 -16.05 -81.30
CA SER A 187 19.29 -16.98 -82.04
C SER A 187 20.09 -18.21 -82.47
N PHE A 188 19.39 -19.34 -82.66
CA PHE A 188 19.95 -20.53 -83.28
C PHE A 188 20.52 -20.22 -84.68
N ALA A 189 19.91 -19.28 -85.41
CA ALA A 189 20.44 -18.79 -86.68
C ALA A 189 21.78 -18.05 -86.52
N ASP A 190 21.90 -17.17 -85.53
CA ASP A 190 23.12 -16.39 -85.26
C ASP A 190 24.27 -17.33 -84.86
N VAL A 191 23.98 -18.32 -84.00
CA VAL A 191 24.96 -19.35 -83.59
C VAL A 191 25.41 -20.22 -84.76
N LEU A 192 24.54 -20.50 -85.74
CA LEU A 192 24.92 -21.21 -86.96
C LEU A 192 25.76 -20.34 -87.92
N GLN A 193 25.49 -19.03 -88.02
CA GLN A 193 26.29 -18.10 -88.84
C GLN A 193 27.66 -17.80 -88.21
N MET A 194 27.75 -17.81 -86.87
CA MET A 194 29.00 -17.70 -86.11
C MET A 194 29.87 -18.97 -86.15
N ARG A 195 29.37 -20.06 -86.75
CA ARG A 195 30.14 -21.31 -86.88
C ARG A 195 31.19 -21.17 -87.98
N PRO A 196 32.48 -21.44 -87.71
CA PRO A 196 33.50 -21.43 -88.75
C PRO A 196 33.11 -22.38 -89.90
N PRO A 197 33.33 -22.00 -91.18
CA PRO A 197 33.06 -22.88 -92.30
C PRO A 197 33.92 -24.16 -92.16
N PRO A 198 33.38 -25.35 -92.49
CA PRO A 198 34.12 -26.59 -92.38
C PRO A 198 35.34 -26.52 -93.30
N THR A 199 36.53 -26.60 -92.73
CA THR A 199 37.80 -26.51 -93.46
C THR A 199 37.93 -27.69 -94.43
N SER A 200 37.71 -27.42 -95.72
CA SER A 200 37.83 -28.41 -96.81
C SER A 200 39.31 -28.69 -97.10
N SER A 201 39.99 -29.33 -96.15
CA SER A 201 41.39 -29.71 -96.23
C SER A 201 41.54 -31.17 -95.82
N GLN A 202 41.41 -32.07 -96.81
CA GLN A 202 41.80 -33.47 -96.66
C GLN A 202 43.33 -33.58 -96.67
N VAL A 203 43.96 -33.26 -95.54
CA VAL A 203 45.35 -33.67 -95.29
C VAL A 203 45.31 -35.12 -94.79
N PRO A 204 46.07 -36.06 -95.39
CA PRO A 204 46.12 -37.44 -94.90
C PRO A 204 46.72 -37.47 -93.49
N TYR A 205 45.92 -37.97 -92.54
CA TYR A 205 46.30 -38.00 -91.12
C TYR A 205 47.37 -39.07 -90.88
N ILE A 206 48.63 -38.67 -90.73
CA ILE A 206 49.73 -39.60 -90.44
C ILE A 206 49.59 -40.10 -89.00
N THR A 207 49.32 -41.39 -88.85
CA THR A 207 49.02 -42.04 -87.57
C THR A 207 50.24 -42.18 -86.66
N GLN A 208 50.63 -41.10 -85.97
CA GLN A 208 51.40 -41.25 -84.73
C GLN A 208 50.46 -41.70 -83.61
N ARG A 209 50.75 -42.88 -83.03
CA ARG A 209 50.02 -43.40 -81.87
C ARG A 209 50.45 -42.64 -80.61
N SER A 210 49.73 -41.59 -80.26
CA SER A 210 49.59 -41.19 -78.86
C SER A 210 48.39 -41.95 -78.27
N GLU A 211 48.66 -42.87 -77.35
CA GLU A 211 47.62 -43.38 -76.45
C GLU A 211 47.13 -42.24 -75.52
N HIS A 212 46.05 -42.48 -74.76
CA HIS A 212 45.35 -41.52 -73.89
C HIS A 212 44.24 -40.64 -74.52
N VAL A 213 43.35 -41.23 -75.34
CA VAL A 213 42.00 -40.66 -75.54
C VAL A 213 41.08 -41.11 -74.41
N VAL A 214 40.90 -40.27 -73.39
CA VAL A 214 39.99 -40.54 -72.26
C VAL A 214 38.55 -40.17 -72.65
N LEU A 215 37.76 -41.18 -73.05
CA LEU A 215 36.33 -41.02 -73.31
C LEU A 215 35.55 -40.89 -71.98
N LEU A 216 35.39 -39.65 -71.50
CA LEU A 216 34.51 -39.31 -70.38
C LEU A 216 33.05 -39.66 -70.72
N ARG A 217 32.55 -40.77 -70.17
CA ARG A 217 31.12 -41.11 -70.20
C ARG A 217 30.36 -40.22 -69.20
N PRO A 218 29.16 -39.72 -69.53
CA PRO A 218 28.30 -39.03 -68.56
C PRO A 218 27.97 -39.95 -67.37
N LYS A 219 28.19 -39.47 -66.15
CA LYS A 219 27.88 -40.21 -64.92
C LYS A 219 26.38 -40.08 -64.62
N THR A 220 25.57 -41.02 -65.10
CA THR A 220 24.17 -41.18 -64.68
C THR A 220 24.13 -41.66 -63.23
N GLN A 221 24.10 -40.72 -62.28
CA GLN A 221 23.95 -41.04 -60.87
C GLN A 221 22.46 -41.25 -60.57
N GLY A 222 22.08 -42.51 -60.39
CA GLY A 222 20.70 -42.92 -60.16
C GLY A 222 20.14 -42.36 -58.85
N ILE A 223 18.82 -42.13 -58.84
CA ILE A 223 18.08 -41.68 -57.66
C ILE A 223 17.74 -42.92 -56.84
N THR A 224 18.24 -43.01 -55.61
CA THR A 224 17.81 -44.02 -54.62
C THR A 224 17.26 -43.30 -53.41
N SER A 225 15.93 -43.31 -53.30
CA SER A 225 15.18 -42.82 -52.16
C SER A 225 14.80 -43.98 -51.25
N ASP A 226 15.41 -44.03 -50.07
CA ASP A 226 14.91 -44.73 -48.87
C ASP A 226 15.18 -43.75 -47.70
N LEU A 227 14.27 -43.44 -46.77
CA LEU A 227 13.46 -44.30 -45.89
C LEU A 227 14.29 -45.05 -44.82
N GLU A 228 14.79 -44.31 -43.84
CA GLU A 228 14.18 -44.22 -42.48
C GLU A 228 14.51 -42.87 -41.82
#